data_AF-A0A8H3KUP4-F1
#
_entry.id   AF-A0A8H3KUP4-F1
#
_cell.length_a   1.000
_cell.length_b   1.000
_cell.length_c   1.000
_cell.angle_alpha   90.00
_cell.angle_beta   90.00
_cell.angle_gamma   90.00
#
_symmetry.space_group_name_H-M   'P 1'
#
loop_
_entity.id
_entity.type
_entity.pdbx_description
1 polymer ?
#
loop_
_entity_poly.entity_id
_entity_poly.type
_entity_poly.pdbx_seq_one_letter_code
_entity_poly.pdbx_strand_id
1 'polypeptide(L)'
;MDRLWNLLLHEIEESGYFNDIAREIIVKEMNRIKVNFHFWQEKDCRFWSFTLLMGQDKLKVLEFFDLNKVLPLTRVNVIRNLWNGFFDLYTAIRDPTTDPKIFKKNAKMWLKIFLTPSTGTPNSDNFVQGLYRPSDVTPYIHVLVFHIHEFMERHKKWGLKSFSCAPVENKNHQHVTQFFRKTLRDGGNGTNRKSAILQILEFENRKLYYNCNNFHNIPNTIKLQI
;
A
#
# COMPACT_ATOMS: atom_id res chain seq x y z
N MET A 1 2.84 -4.77 -1.23
CA MET A 1 3.93 -3.94 -1.78
C MET A 1 4.87 -3.45 -0.68
N ASP A 2 4.43 -2.67 0.31
CA ASP A 2 5.33 -2.11 1.34
C ASP A 2 6.28 -3.14 1.97
N ARG A 3 5.78 -4.35 2.28
CA ARG A 3 6.63 -5.44 2.77
C ARG A 3 7.73 -5.84 1.78
N LEU A 4 7.40 -6.00 0.49
CA LEU A 4 8.37 -6.37 -0.55
C LEU A 4 9.39 -5.25 -0.78
N TRP A 5 8.94 -4.00 -0.73
CA TRP A 5 9.82 -2.83 -0.82
C TRP A 5 10.80 -2.77 0.37
N ASN A 6 10.31 -2.97 1.59
CA ASN A 6 11.16 -2.98 2.78
C ASN A 6 12.18 -4.13 2.75
N LEU A 7 11.77 -5.31 2.26
CA LEU A 7 12.68 -6.44 2.11
C LEU A 7 13.78 -6.16 1.07
N LEU A 8 13.44 -5.47 -0.03
CA LEU A 8 14.44 -5.01 -1.01
C LEU A 8 15.42 -4.02 -0.40
N LEU A 9 14.94 -3.02 0.34
CA LEU A 9 15.81 -2.05 1.00
C LEU A 9 16.74 -2.70 2.02
N HIS A 10 16.22 -3.64 2.82
CA HIS A 10 17.02 -4.41 3.77
C HIS A 10 18.13 -5.22 3.07
N GLU A 11 17.85 -5.80 1.92
CA GLU A 11 18.84 -6.54 1.14
C GLU A 11 19.96 -5.62 0.59
N ILE A 12 19.60 -4.41 0.16
CA ILE A 12 20.57 -3.39 -0.27
C ILE A 12 21.41 -2.90 0.93
N GLU A 13 20.82 -2.85 2.13
CA GLU A 13 21.51 -2.48 3.37
C GLU A 13 22.49 -3.57 3.83
N GLU A 14 22.05 -4.83 3.87
CA GLU A 14 22.89 -5.97 4.26
C GLU A 14 24.08 -6.20 3.32
N SER A 15 23.92 -5.87 2.04
CA SER A 15 25.00 -5.95 1.06
C SER A 15 26.02 -4.80 1.18
N GLY A 16 25.81 -3.84 2.08
CA GLY A 16 26.69 -2.69 2.30
C GLY A 16 26.58 -1.60 1.22
N TYR A 17 25.65 -1.74 0.26
CA TYR A 17 25.46 -0.79 -0.83
C TYR A 17 24.56 0.39 -0.47
N PHE A 18 23.88 0.37 0.69
CA PHE A 18 22.94 1.43 1.10
C PHE A 18 23.63 2.72 1.60
N ASN A 19 24.35 3.38 0.69
CA ASN A 19 25.03 4.67 0.90
C ASN A 19 24.28 5.83 0.20
N ASP A 20 24.84 7.03 0.25
CA ASP A 20 24.23 8.22 -0.38
C ASP A 20 24.03 8.05 -1.89
N ILE A 21 24.96 7.38 -2.57
CA ILE A 21 24.89 7.12 -4.01
C ILE A 21 23.71 6.21 -4.33
N ALA A 22 23.55 5.10 -3.58
CA ALA A 22 22.42 4.19 -3.79
C ALA A 22 21.07 4.86 -3.48
N ARG A 23 20.99 5.67 -2.42
CA ARG A 23 19.80 6.48 -2.12
C ARG A 23 19.47 7.43 -3.27
N GLU A 24 20.47 8.11 -3.84
CA GLU A 24 20.28 9.00 -4.98
C GLU A 24 19.80 8.25 -6.23
N ILE A 25 20.37 7.06 -6.51
CA ILE A 25 19.93 6.21 -7.62
C ILE A 25 18.46 5.79 -7.44
N ILE A 26 18.08 5.34 -6.24
CA ILE A 26 16.68 4.97 -5.93
C ILE A 26 15.75 6.17 -6.16
N VAL A 27 16.10 7.34 -5.65
CA VAL A 27 15.28 8.56 -5.80
C VAL A 27 15.16 8.96 -7.28
N LYS A 28 16.25 8.90 -8.06
CA LYS A 28 16.23 9.15 -9.50
C LYS A 28 15.31 8.18 -10.25
N GLU A 29 15.36 6.90 -9.91
CA GLU A 29 14.49 5.88 -10.52
C GLU A 29 13.03 6.04 -10.12
N MET A 30 12.74 6.39 -8.87
CA MET A 30 11.38 6.74 -8.42
C MET A 30 10.83 7.94 -9.19
N ASN A 31 11.64 8.98 -9.37
CA ASN A 31 11.26 10.16 -10.14
C ASN A 31 11.00 9.82 -11.62
N ARG A 32 11.80 8.93 -12.23
CA ARG A 32 11.59 8.45 -13.61
C ARG A 32 10.20 7.84 -13.79
N ILE A 33 9.73 7.07 -12.81
CA ILE A 33 8.39 6.45 -12.84
C ILE A 33 7.29 7.37 -12.26
N LYS A 34 7.58 8.66 -12.09
CA LYS A 34 6.66 9.68 -11.56
C LYS A 34 6.12 9.33 -10.16
N VAL A 35 6.98 8.84 -9.29
CA VAL A 35 6.72 8.64 -7.86
C VAL A 35 7.57 9.63 -7.07
N ASN A 36 6.91 10.51 -6.31
CA ASN A 36 7.61 11.46 -5.45
C ASN A 36 8.12 10.72 -4.20
N PHE A 37 9.44 10.55 -4.09
CA PHE A 37 10.06 9.72 -3.06
C PHE A 37 11.35 10.36 -2.56
N HIS A 38 11.51 10.40 -1.24
CA HIS A 38 12.67 10.99 -0.57
C HIS A 38 13.11 10.13 0.62
N PHE A 39 14.40 10.18 0.92
CA PHE A 39 14.98 9.68 2.15
C PHE A 39 15.32 10.83 3.09
N TRP A 40 15.18 10.64 4.40
CA TRP A 40 15.66 11.57 5.42
C TRP A 40 16.21 10.80 6.61
N GLN A 41 17.13 11.41 7.34
CA GLN A 41 17.67 10.85 8.57
C GLN A 41 16.83 11.33 9.76
N GLU A 42 16.48 10.41 10.66
CA GLU A 42 15.78 10.77 11.89
C GLU A 42 16.72 11.49 12.86
N LYS A 43 16.21 12.53 13.54
CA LYS A 43 17.03 13.44 14.35
C LYS A 43 17.80 12.75 15.49
N ASP A 44 17.26 11.65 15.99
CA ASP A 44 17.76 10.96 17.18
C ASP A 44 18.44 9.62 16.88
N CYS A 45 18.55 9.23 15.60
CA CYS A 45 19.11 7.94 15.20
C CYS A 45 19.88 8.02 13.87
N ARG A 46 20.85 7.12 13.69
CA ARG A 46 21.51 6.91 12.39
C ARG A 46 20.64 6.18 11.36
N PHE A 47 19.34 6.00 11.65
CA PHE A 47 18.39 5.34 10.76
C PHE A 47 17.85 6.31 9.71
N TRP A 48 17.73 5.80 8.49
CA TRP A 48 17.13 6.49 7.38
C TRP A 48 15.65 6.12 7.26
N SER A 49 14.80 7.13 7.30
CA SER A 49 13.38 7.05 6.97
C SER A 49 13.15 7.41 5.51
N PHE A 50 11.98 7.06 4.98
CA PHE A 50 11.62 7.31 3.59
C PHE A 50 10.13 7.55 3.39
N THR A 51 9.78 8.15 2.25
CA THR A 51 8.39 8.48 1.90
C THR A 51 7.51 7.23 1.87
N LEU A 52 6.39 7.26 2.60
CA LEU A 52 5.39 6.20 2.52
C LEU A 52 4.76 6.17 1.12
N LEU A 53 4.84 5.01 0.45
CA LEU A 53 4.23 4.84 -0.86
C LEU A 53 2.71 4.84 -0.74
N MET A 54 2.02 5.60 -1.60
CA MET A 54 0.56 5.62 -1.67
C MET A 54 0.05 4.56 -2.64
N GLY A 55 -1.25 4.26 -2.63
CA GLY A 55 -1.82 3.13 -3.38
C GLY A 55 -1.44 3.06 -4.87
N GLN A 56 -1.46 4.19 -5.58
CA GLN A 56 -1.05 4.26 -6.99
C GLN A 56 0.47 4.17 -7.17
N ASP A 57 1.23 4.80 -6.27
CA ASP A 57 2.69 4.76 -6.33
C ASP A 57 3.22 3.35 -6.06
N LYS A 58 2.59 2.60 -5.14
CA LYS A 58 2.89 1.17 -4.91
C LYS A 58 2.81 0.35 -6.19
N LEU A 59 1.82 0.61 -7.05
CA LEU A 59 1.67 -0.09 -8.33
C LEU A 59 2.76 0.31 -9.32
N LYS A 60 3.03 1.61 -9.45
CA LYS A 60 4.11 2.10 -10.31
C LYS A 60 5.46 1.50 -9.93
N VAL A 61 5.77 1.43 -8.62
CA VAL A 61 7.02 0.85 -8.16
C VAL A 61 7.07 -0.65 -8.48
N LEU A 62 5.99 -1.37 -8.16
CA LEU A 62 5.91 -2.82 -8.41
C LEU A 62 6.13 -3.16 -9.89
N GLU A 63 5.56 -2.37 -10.80
CA GLU A 63 5.57 -2.65 -12.24
C GLU A 63 6.80 -2.06 -12.96
N PHE A 64 7.17 -0.81 -12.66
CA PHE A 64 8.10 -0.03 -13.50
C PHE A 64 9.45 0.32 -12.85
N PHE A 65 9.62 0.11 -11.55
CA PHE A 65 10.92 0.39 -10.90
C PHE A 65 12.00 -0.52 -11.47
N ASP A 66 13.12 0.03 -11.93
CA ASP A 66 14.19 -0.76 -12.54
C ASP A 66 15.12 -1.34 -11.47
N LEU A 67 14.99 -2.64 -11.21
CA LEU A 67 15.79 -3.34 -10.21
C LEU A 67 17.28 -3.43 -10.59
N ASN A 68 17.62 -3.34 -11.88
CA ASN A 68 19.03 -3.38 -12.35
C ASN A 68 19.85 -2.21 -11.83
N LYS A 69 19.19 -1.15 -11.35
CA LYS A 69 19.83 0.04 -10.83
C LYS A 69 20.40 -0.16 -9.42
N VAL A 70 19.89 -1.15 -8.70
CA VAL A 70 20.18 -1.35 -7.27
C VAL A 70 20.57 -2.79 -6.92
N LEU A 71 20.42 -3.75 -7.83
CA LEU A 71 20.75 -5.15 -7.62
C LEU A 71 21.63 -5.70 -8.74
N PRO A 72 22.48 -6.72 -8.47
CA PRO A 72 23.20 -7.45 -9.50
C PRO A 72 22.24 -8.27 -10.38
N LEU A 73 22.60 -8.48 -11.65
CA LEU A 73 21.73 -9.09 -12.67
C LEU A 73 21.17 -10.46 -12.26
N THR A 74 21.99 -11.29 -11.60
CA THR A 74 21.57 -12.60 -11.08
C THR A 74 20.41 -12.49 -10.10
N ARG A 75 20.41 -11.42 -9.28
CA ARG A 75 19.38 -11.16 -8.26
C ARG A 75 18.15 -10.47 -8.82
N VAL A 76 18.32 -9.58 -9.80
CA VAL A 76 17.24 -8.86 -10.48
C VAL A 76 16.18 -9.82 -11.00
N ASN A 77 16.57 -10.90 -11.68
CA ASN A 77 15.63 -11.85 -12.27
C ASN A 77 14.76 -12.54 -11.22
N VAL A 78 15.35 -12.91 -10.08
CA VAL A 78 14.63 -13.59 -8.98
C VAL A 78 13.64 -12.63 -8.32
N ILE A 79 14.06 -11.41 -7.99
CA ILE A 79 13.20 -10.41 -7.36
C ILE A 79 12.10 -9.94 -8.31
N ARG A 80 12.42 -9.74 -9.60
CA ARG A 80 11.43 -9.39 -10.63
C ARG A 80 10.38 -10.48 -10.77
N ASN A 81 10.77 -11.75 -10.82
CA ASN A 81 9.83 -12.87 -10.88
C ASN A 81 8.89 -12.87 -9.67
N LEU A 82 9.42 -12.64 -8.47
CA LEU A 82 8.61 -12.55 -7.25
C LEU A 82 7.61 -11.37 -7.30
N TRP A 83 8.06 -10.20 -7.76
CA TRP A 83 7.23 -9.00 -7.88
C TRP A 83 6.14 -9.15 -8.93
N ASN A 84 6.48 -9.72 -10.09
CA ASN A 84 5.51 -10.02 -11.15
C ASN A 84 4.46 -11.02 -10.65
N GLY A 85 4.87 -12.12 -9.99
CA GLY A 85 3.91 -13.05 -9.42
C GLY A 85 3.00 -12.43 -8.36
N PHE A 86 3.49 -11.46 -7.57
CA PHE A 86 2.65 -10.71 -6.65
C PHE A 86 1.66 -9.80 -7.40
N PHE A 87 2.10 -9.15 -8.48
CA PHE A 87 1.25 -8.34 -9.35
C PHE A 87 0.15 -9.18 -10.02
N ASP A 88 0.48 -10.38 -10.50
CA ASP A 88 -0.49 -11.31 -11.09
C ASP A 88 -1.58 -11.74 -10.08
N LEU A 89 -1.20 -11.98 -8.81
CA LEU A 89 -2.18 -12.24 -7.77
C LEU A 89 -3.04 -11.02 -7.48
N TYR A 90 -2.44 -9.84 -7.49
CA TYR A 90 -3.15 -8.58 -7.26
C TYR A 90 -4.18 -8.28 -8.36
N THR A 91 -3.84 -8.52 -9.63
CA THR A 91 -4.76 -8.37 -10.77
C THR A 91 -5.85 -9.43 -10.70
N ALA A 92 -5.49 -10.70 -10.44
CA ALA A 92 -6.44 -11.81 -10.34
C ALA A 92 -7.50 -11.59 -9.25
N ILE A 93 -7.13 -11.03 -8.09
CA ILE A 93 -8.10 -10.70 -7.02
C ILE A 93 -9.17 -9.70 -7.46
N ARG A 94 -8.81 -8.80 -8.38
CA ARG A 94 -9.66 -7.70 -8.85
C ARG A 94 -10.51 -8.10 -10.03
N ASP A 95 -10.15 -9.19 -10.70
CA ASP A 95 -10.89 -9.73 -11.83
C ASP A 95 -12.06 -10.60 -11.31
N PRO A 96 -13.33 -10.22 -11.60
CA PRO A 96 -14.50 -10.98 -11.17
C PRO A 96 -14.61 -12.36 -11.83
N THR A 97 -13.85 -12.61 -12.90
CA THR A 97 -13.84 -13.88 -13.63
C THR A 97 -12.83 -14.89 -13.10
N THR A 98 -11.93 -14.48 -12.20
CA THR A 98 -10.90 -15.35 -11.64
C THR A 98 -11.51 -16.55 -10.91
N ASP A 99 -11.07 -17.73 -11.29
CA ASP A 99 -11.43 -18.97 -10.60
C ASP A 99 -10.70 -19.06 -9.24
N PRO A 100 -11.43 -19.26 -8.12
CA PRO A 100 -10.81 -19.33 -6.80
C PRO A 100 -9.82 -20.49 -6.61
N LYS A 101 -10.01 -21.63 -7.27
CA LYS A 101 -9.08 -22.77 -7.20
C LYS A 101 -7.79 -22.46 -7.94
N ILE A 102 -7.89 -21.82 -9.11
CA ILE A 102 -6.72 -21.32 -9.85
C ILE A 102 -5.98 -20.27 -9.00
N PHE A 103 -6.71 -19.33 -8.40
CA PHE A 103 -6.12 -18.33 -7.51
C PHE A 103 -5.35 -18.97 -6.35
N LYS A 104 -5.96 -19.94 -5.65
CA LYS A 104 -5.31 -20.70 -4.56
C LYS A 104 -4.01 -21.34 -5.01
N LYS A 105 -4.02 -22.00 -6.18
CA LYS A 105 -2.83 -22.67 -6.74
C LYS A 105 -1.72 -21.66 -7.00
N ASN A 106 -2.04 -20.55 -7.65
CA ASN A 106 -1.08 -19.50 -7.98
C ASN A 106 -0.52 -18.83 -6.72
N ALA A 107 -1.38 -18.55 -5.73
CA ALA A 107 -0.96 -17.93 -4.48
C ALA A 107 0.00 -18.82 -3.68
N LYS A 108 -0.25 -20.14 -3.64
CA LYS A 108 0.67 -21.11 -3.02
C LYS A 108 1.99 -21.23 -3.79
N MET A 109 1.95 -21.20 -5.13
CA MET A 109 3.17 -21.22 -5.94
C MET A 109 4.02 -19.97 -5.70
N TRP A 110 3.39 -18.80 -5.66
CA TRP A 110 4.05 -17.55 -5.32
C TRP A 110 4.66 -17.59 -3.92
N LEU A 111 3.95 -18.11 -2.91
CA LEU A 111 4.50 -18.27 -1.56
C LEU A 111 5.70 -19.21 -1.55
N LYS A 112 5.68 -20.29 -2.35
CA LYS A 112 6.83 -21.19 -2.50
C LYS A 112 8.06 -20.46 -3.06
N ILE A 113 7.87 -19.57 -4.05
CA ILE A 113 8.94 -18.71 -4.56
C ILE A 113 9.43 -17.79 -3.44
N PHE A 114 8.53 -17.07 -2.75
CA PHE A 114 8.87 -16.19 -1.64
C PHE A 114 9.74 -16.89 -0.58
N LEU A 115 9.43 -18.15 -0.26
CA LEU A 115 10.14 -18.96 0.74
C LEU A 115 11.30 -19.81 0.17
N THR A 116 11.83 -19.46 -0.99
CA THR A 116 12.95 -20.21 -1.59
C THR A 116 14.15 -20.18 -0.63
N PRO A 117 14.62 -21.34 -0.13
CA PRO A 117 15.73 -21.36 0.81
C PRO A 117 17.06 -21.07 0.10
N SER A 118 18.03 -20.55 0.84
CA SER A 118 19.42 -20.52 0.36
C SER A 118 19.96 -21.94 0.25
N THR A 119 20.84 -22.16 -0.72
CA THR A 119 21.50 -23.45 -0.96
C THR A 119 23.01 -23.28 -0.99
N GLY A 120 23.74 -24.38 -0.75
CA GLY A 120 25.20 -24.35 -0.60
C GLY A 120 25.65 -23.93 0.80
N THR A 121 26.97 -23.90 0.99
CA THR A 121 27.58 -23.49 2.26
C THR A 121 27.76 -21.97 2.29
N PRO A 122 27.46 -21.28 3.40
CA PRO A 122 27.73 -19.84 3.49
C PRO A 122 29.21 -19.53 3.21
N ASN A 123 29.47 -18.45 2.49
CA ASN A 123 30.82 -17.97 2.12
C ASN A 123 31.65 -18.89 1.21
N SER A 124 31.01 -19.78 0.45
CA SER A 124 31.67 -20.56 -0.62
C SER A 124 31.07 -20.30 -1.99
N ASP A 125 31.82 -20.64 -3.05
CA ASP A 125 31.46 -20.38 -4.45
C ASP A 125 30.16 -21.08 -4.90
N ASN A 126 29.73 -22.12 -4.19
CA ASN A 126 28.48 -22.84 -4.45
C ASN A 126 27.27 -22.24 -3.71
N PHE A 127 27.43 -21.14 -2.97
CA PHE A 127 26.34 -20.50 -2.24
C PHE A 127 25.38 -19.78 -3.20
N VAL A 128 24.11 -20.17 -3.17
CA VAL A 128 23.04 -19.47 -3.86
C VAL A 128 22.07 -18.94 -2.82
N GLN A 129 22.02 -17.62 -2.70
CA GLN A 129 21.11 -16.95 -1.78
C GLN A 129 19.65 -17.18 -2.19
N GLY A 130 18.85 -17.66 -1.23
CA GLY A 130 17.41 -17.79 -1.37
C GLY A 130 16.69 -16.44 -1.33
N LEU A 131 15.37 -16.47 -1.18
CA LEU A 131 14.55 -15.26 -1.03
C LEU A 131 14.35 -14.94 0.45
N TYR A 132 13.14 -15.14 0.98
CA TYR A 132 12.75 -14.65 2.30
C TYR A 132 12.34 -15.78 3.22
N ARG A 133 12.32 -15.51 4.53
CA ARG A 133 12.08 -16.52 5.57
C ARG A 133 10.60 -16.58 5.95
N PRO A 134 10.15 -17.67 6.61
CA PRO A 134 8.80 -17.72 7.17
C PRO A 134 8.49 -16.58 8.14
N SER A 135 9.48 -16.08 8.88
CA SER A 135 9.36 -14.91 9.77
C SER A 135 9.04 -13.62 9.02
N ASP A 136 9.27 -13.57 7.71
CA ASP A 136 9.00 -12.39 6.88
C ASP A 136 7.56 -12.32 6.34
N VAL A 137 6.78 -13.38 6.59
CA VAL A 137 5.38 -13.49 6.20
C VAL A 137 4.52 -12.62 7.11
N THR A 138 3.92 -11.57 6.55
CA THR A 138 3.00 -10.70 7.29
C THR A 138 1.60 -11.32 7.36
N PRO A 139 0.73 -10.85 8.29
CA PRO A 139 -0.67 -11.27 8.33
C PRO A 139 -1.39 -11.08 6.99
N TYR A 140 -1.07 -10.02 6.24
CA TYR A 140 -1.64 -9.79 4.90
C TYR A 140 -1.19 -10.83 3.87
N ILE A 141 0.06 -11.29 3.90
CA ILE A 141 0.53 -12.37 3.04
C ILE A 141 -0.18 -13.68 3.40
N HIS A 142 -0.34 -13.95 4.70
CA HIS A 142 -1.08 -15.11 5.16
C HIS A 142 -2.54 -15.09 4.66
N VAL A 143 -3.25 -13.98 4.83
CA VAL A 143 -4.62 -13.80 4.32
C VAL A 143 -4.67 -13.97 2.80
N LEU A 144 -3.74 -13.34 2.08
CA LEU A 144 -3.64 -13.44 0.63
C LEU A 144 -3.59 -14.89 0.15
N VAL A 145 -2.71 -15.70 0.75
CA VAL A 145 -2.44 -17.06 0.28
C VAL A 145 -3.48 -18.07 0.77
N PHE A 146 -3.94 -17.94 2.01
CA PHE A 146 -4.75 -18.97 2.66
C PHE A 146 -6.24 -18.65 2.72
N HIS A 147 -6.66 -17.38 2.67
CA HIS A 147 -8.05 -17.01 2.96
C HIS A 147 -8.77 -16.32 1.80
N ILE A 148 -8.06 -15.63 0.90
CA ILE A 148 -8.73 -14.89 -0.19
C ILE A 148 -9.54 -15.80 -1.12
N HIS A 149 -9.04 -16.99 -1.46
CA HIS A 149 -9.79 -17.91 -2.32
C HIS A 149 -11.14 -18.35 -1.72
N GLU A 150 -11.19 -18.63 -0.41
CA GLU A 150 -12.44 -18.94 0.30
C GLU A 150 -13.39 -17.75 0.30
N PHE A 151 -12.84 -16.55 0.46
CA PHE A 151 -13.60 -15.32 0.38
C PHE A 151 -14.23 -15.13 -1.01
N MET A 152 -13.46 -15.38 -2.08
CA MET A 152 -13.95 -15.33 -3.46
C MET A 152 -15.08 -16.34 -3.70
N GLU A 153 -14.96 -17.57 -3.17
CA GLU A 153 -16.01 -18.59 -3.28
C GLU A 153 -17.29 -18.16 -2.56
N ARG A 154 -17.18 -17.71 -1.31
CA ARG A 154 -18.34 -17.32 -0.48
C ARG A 154 -19.04 -16.07 -0.98
N HIS A 155 -18.29 -15.11 -1.52
CA HIS A 155 -18.81 -13.79 -1.88
C HIS A 155 -18.82 -13.52 -3.39
N LYS A 156 -18.83 -14.57 -4.22
CA LYS A 156 -18.83 -14.46 -5.69
C LYS A 156 -19.91 -13.52 -6.24
N LYS A 157 -21.10 -13.49 -5.61
CA LYS A 157 -22.22 -12.62 -5.99
C LYS A 157 -21.87 -11.12 -5.89
N TRP A 158 -21.14 -10.72 -4.85
CA TRP A 158 -20.85 -9.32 -4.56
C TRP A 158 -19.45 -8.91 -5.00
N GLY A 159 -18.51 -9.85 -5.11
CA GLY A 159 -17.10 -9.60 -5.40
C GLY A 159 -16.37 -8.90 -4.25
N LEU A 160 -15.03 -8.94 -4.27
CA LEU A 160 -14.22 -8.32 -3.21
C LEU A 160 -14.39 -6.80 -3.11
N LYS A 161 -14.62 -6.12 -4.23
CA LYS A 161 -14.73 -4.65 -4.28
C LYS A 161 -15.86 -4.12 -3.38
N SER A 162 -16.94 -4.90 -3.22
CA SER A 162 -18.08 -4.54 -2.37
C SER A 162 -17.75 -4.49 -0.87
N PHE A 163 -16.66 -5.13 -0.46
CA PHE A 163 -16.16 -5.14 0.92
C PHE A 163 -14.95 -4.21 1.12
N SER A 164 -14.62 -3.40 0.10
CA SER A 164 -13.53 -2.44 0.19
C SER A 164 -13.90 -1.26 1.10
N CYS A 165 -12.96 -0.82 1.92
CA CYS A 165 -13.06 0.41 2.70
C CYS A 165 -12.83 1.69 1.86
N ALA A 166 -12.48 1.57 0.58
CA ALA A 166 -12.20 2.72 -0.29
C ALA A 166 -13.33 3.78 -0.32
N PRO A 167 -14.63 3.42 -0.31
CA PRO A 167 -15.70 4.41 -0.21
C PRO A 167 -15.67 5.19 1.11
N VAL A 168 -15.31 4.53 2.21
CA VAL A 168 -15.19 5.16 3.54
C VAL A 168 -13.98 6.10 3.58
N GLU A 169 -12.84 5.68 3.04
CA GLU A 169 -11.65 6.53 2.91
C GLU A 169 -11.91 7.75 2.03
N ASN A 170 -12.62 7.57 0.91
CA ASN A 170 -13.02 8.68 0.04
C ASN A 170 -13.99 9.63 0.73
N LYS A 171 -14.97 9.12 1.47
CA LYS A 171 -15.88 9.95 2.29
C LYS A 171 -15.08 10.75 3.33
N ASN A 172 -14.13 10.13 4.01
CA ASN A 172 -13.26 10.82 4.96
C ASN A 172 -12.43 11.93 4.26
N HIS A 173 -11.87 11.66 3.09
CA HIS A 173 -11.14 12.66 2.30
C HIS A 173 -12.03 13.85 1.90
N GLN A 174 -13.26 13.59 1.46
CA GLN A 174 -14.24 14.62 1.13
C GLN A 174 -14.59 15.46 2.37
N HIS A 175 -14.81 14.82 3.52
CA HIS A 175 -15.08 15.50 4.78
C HIS A 175 -13.94 16.41 5.21
N VAL A 176 -12.70 15.90 5.20
CA VAL A 176 -11.52 16.70 5.56
C VAL A 176 -11.32 17.88 4.61
N THR A 177 -11.55 17.65 3.31
CA THR A 177 -11.45 18.71 2.30
C THR A 177 -12.53 19.78 2.50
N GLN A 178 -13.78 19.37 2.70
CA GLN A 178 -14.92 20.27 2.76
C GLN A 178 -15.00 21.06 4.08
N PHE A 179 -14.74 20.41 5.21
CA PHE A 179 -14.94 21.00 6.53
C PHE A 179 -13.65 21.55 7.15
N PHE A 180 -12.50 20.96 6.83
CA PHE A 180 -11.22 21.37 7.40
C PHE A 180 -10.27 21.99 6.38
N ARG A 181 -10.71 22.24 5.13
CA ARG A 181 -9.87 22.83 4.08
C ARG A 181 -8.51 22.10 3.94
N LYS A 182 -8.51 20.78 4.14
CA LYS A 182 -7.30 19.92 4.12
C LYS A 182 -6.33 20.09 5.31
N THR A 183 -6.74 20.70 6.42
CA THR A 183 -5.97 20.71 7.68
C THR A 183 -6.51 19.69 8.68
N LEU A 184 -5.68 19.25 9.64
CA LEU A 184 -6.15 18.51 10.81
C LEU A 184 -6.71 19.51 11.83
N ARG A 185 -7.88 19.22 12.40
CA ARG A 185 -8.46 20.04 13.47
C ARG A 185 -7.84 19.61 14.80
N ASP A 186 -6.66 20.11 15.11
CA ASP A 186 -6.22 20.11 16.51
C ASP A 186 -7.16 21.07 17.26
N GLY A 187 -7.92 20.47 18.18
CA GLY A 187 -9.09 21.09 18.80
C GLY A 187 -8.75 22.40 19.49
N GLY A 188 -9.21 23.51 18.90
CA GLY A 188 -9.31 24.78 19.61
C GLY A 188 -10.12 24.59 20.89
N ASN A 189 -9.42 24.80 22.02
CA ASN A 189 -9.84 24.63 23.40
C ASN A 189 -11.05 25.54 23.73
N GLY A 190 -12.27 25.06 23.49
CA GLY A 190 -13.49 25.77 23.83
C GLY A 190 -14.48 24.81 24.48
N THR A 191 -14.78 25.03 25.76
CA THR A 191 -15.56 24.15 26.66
C THR A 191 -17.00 23.84 26.22
N ASN A 192 -17.47 24.40 25.09
CA ASN A 192 -18.83 24.23 24.56
C ASN A 192 -18.92 23.91 23.05
N ARG A 193 -17.84 23.47 22.39
CA ARG A 193 -17.89 23.15 20.95
C ARG A 193 -18.33 21.71 20.67
N LYS A 194 -19.42 21.55 19.90
CA LYS A 194 -19.80 20.27 19.28
C LYS A 194 -18.60 19.66 18.56
N SER A 195 -18.43 18.34 18.65
CA SER A 195 -17.35 17.65 17.93
C SER A 195 -17.45 17.87 16.42
N ALA A 196 -16.31 17.80 15.73
CA ALA A 196 -16.25 17.84 14.26
C ALA A 196 -17.22 16.84 13.62
N ILE A 197 -17.31 15.64 14.18
CA ILE A 197 -18.19 14.57 13.70
C ILE A 197 -19.67 14.98 13.81
N LEU A 198 -20.09 15.54 14.95
CA LEU A 198 -21.47 16.01 15.14
C LEU A 198 -21.83 17.14 14.17
N GLN A 199 -20.89 18.08 13.95
CA GLN A 199 -21.10 19.19 13.01
C GLN A 199 -21.26 18.68 11.56
N ILE A 200 -20.46 17.69 11.16
CA ILE A 200 -20.56 17.05 9.84
C ILE A 200 -21.89 16.30 9.70
N LEU A 201 -22.27 15.50 10.71
CA LEU A 201 -23.54 14.75 10.71
C LEU A 201 -24.75 15.67 10.58
N GLU A 202 -24.78 16.77 11.35
CA GLU A 202 -25.86 17.76 11.26
C GLU A 202 -25.96 18.41 9.88
N PHE A 203 -24.82 18.70 9.24
CA PHE A 203 -24.79 19.26 7.90
C PHE A 203 -25.29 18.25 6.86
N GLU A 204 -24.81 17.00 6.90
CA GLU A 204 -25.25 15.94 5.99
C GLU A 204 -26.76 15.70 6.12
N ASN A 205 -27.27 15.61 7.36
CA ASN A 205 -28.71 15.43 7.63
C ASN A 205 -29.55 16.58 7.07
N ARG A 206 -29.12 17.84 7.25
CA ARG A 206 -29.81 19.01 6.67
C ARG A 206 -29.83 18.95 5.15
N LYS A 207 -28.69 18.64 4.53
CA LYS A 207 -28.59 18.51 3.07
C LYS A 207 -29.53 17.42 2.53
N LEU A 208 -29.58 16.26 3.21
CA LEU A 208 -30.50 15.17 2.86
C LEU A 208 -31.97 15.59 2.98
N TYR A 209 -32.34 16.29 4.05
CA TYR A 209 -33.70 16.81 4.25
C TYR A 209 -34.15 17.73 3.10
N TYR A 210 -33.31 18.69 2.70
CA TYR A 210 -33.65 19.60 1.60
C TYR A 210 -33.73 18.88 0.24
N ASN A 211 -32.83 17.93 -0.01
CA ASN A 211 -32.83 17.15 -1.24
C ASN A 211 -34.07 16.26 -1.38
N CYS A 212 -34.51 15.59 -0.30
CA CYS A 212 -35.68 14.70 -0.34
C CYS A 212 -37.00 15.48 -0.47
N ASN A 213 -37.03 16.71 0.05
CA ASN A 213 -38.24 17.52 0.10
C ASN A 213 -38.33 18.56 -1.04
N ASN A 214 -37.48 18.47 -2.08
CA ASN A 214 -37.50 19.35 -3.26
C ASN A 214 -37.50 20.87 -2.97
N PHE A 215 -36.98 21.30 -1.82
CA PHE A 215 -36.84 22.73 -1.55
C PHE A 215 -35.62 23.27 -2.31
N HIS A 216 -35.84 24.10 -3.33
CA HIS A 216 -34.81 24.71 -4.20
C HIS A 216 -33.83 25.68 -3.50
N ASN A 217 -33.81 25.74 -2.17
CA ASN A 217 -32.91 26.59 -1.40
C ASN A 217 -31.91 25.73 -0.62
N ILE A 218 -30.84 25.29 -1.30
CA ILE A 218 -29.66 24.74 -0.64
C ILE A 218 -28.98 25.91 0.09
N PRO A 219 -28.81 25.88 1.43
CA PRO A 219 -28.04 26.92 2.11
C PRO A 219 -26.58 26.76 1.70
N ASN A 220 -26.13 27.60 0.77
CA ASN A 220 -24.72 27.71 0.43
C ASN A 220 -24.01 28.26 1.67
N THR A 221 -23.13 27.42 2.23
CA THR A 221 -22.13 27.77 3.25
C THR A 221 -22.67 27.87 4.68
N ILE A 222 -22.58 26.76 5.44
CA ILE A 222 -22.37 26.88 6.89
C ILE A 222 -20.88 27.13 7.06
N LYS A 223 -20.50 28.39 7.34
CA LYS A 223 -19.18 28.66 7.92
C LYS A 223 -19.18 28.00 9.30
N LEU A 224 -18.34 26.98 9.48
CA LEU A 224 -17.99 26.53 10.82
C LEU A 224 -17.47 27.76 11.56
N GLN A 225 -18.06 28.10 12.71
CA GLN A 225 -17.47 29.11 13.59
C GLN A 225 -16.09 28.57 14.02
N ILE A 226 -15.06 29.20 13.44
CA ILE A 226 -13.64 29.01 13.76
C ILE A 226 -13.37 29.52 15.16
#